data_AF-A0A3B8WHB3-F1
#
_entry.id   AF-A0A3B8WHB3-F1
#
_cell.length_a   1.000
_cell.length_b   1.000
_cell.length_c   1.000
_cell.angle_alpha   90.00
_cell.angle_beta   90.00
_cell.angle_gamma   90.00
#
_symmetry.space_group_name_H-M   'P 1'
#
loop_
_entity.id
_entity.type
_entity.pdbx_description
1 polymer ?
#
loop_
_entity_poly.entity_id
_entity_poly.type
_entity_poly.pdbx_seq_one_letter_code
_entity_poly.pdbx_strand_id
1 'polypeptide(L)'
;FGMMSLLCGTLADSLKERGIEGAARLQWLRSVLISALRGFALVPLVAPTSVAVAILTRELPQLSWSSLLPFGFVAALLMIVVGWVLERQRFREISSERVALDGWPEGTGKLTLLVLVVFACMALLVALAGVKVSVAAMLAVPAVTLSYMLLQERSPVAVLAEGVGQLAVMSNEMAIFAGSAMLGVSIATVVPADLLNGLVVSGWGSYLIAAAGLLIMPLFSMAGVIPITVLSVQSGMLAQLVASGADPMLVAIGLVIGFSLAMMVSPFGPSVMLLSRFGQVSRNVVAFQWNGVFVLLVVPLLLLLLAVFAVLLPVLG
;
A
#
# COMPACT_ATOMS: atom_id res chain seq x y z
N PHE A 1 0.41 -5.06 8.11
CA PHE A 1 -0.62 -5.04 9.18
C PHE A 1 -0.05 -5.08 10.59
N GLY A 2 0.93 -5.94 10.91
CA GLY A 2 1.55 -6.00 12.26
C GLY A 2 2.06 -4.66 12.81
N MET A 3 2.80 -3.89 12.00
CA MET A 3 3.25 -2.53 12.39
C MET A 3 2.09 -1.59 12.74
N MET A 4 1.00 -1.59 11.96
CA MET A 4 -0.18 -0.79 12.30
C MET A 4 -0.82 -1.23 13.61
N SER A 5 -0.86 -2.54 13.89
CA SER A 5 -1.41 -3.05 15.16
C SER A 5 -0.58 -2.60 16.36
N LEU A 6 0.75 -2.62 16.23
CA LEU A 6 1.66 -2.16 17.27
C LEU A 6 1.53 -0.64 17.49
N LEU A 7 1.57 0.14 16.41
CA LEU A 7 1.45 1.60 16.50
C LEU A 7 0.08 2.01 17.05
N CYS A 8 -1.01 1.47 16.50
CA CYS A 8 -2.36 1.82 16.94
C CYS A 8 -2.63 1.36 18.39
N GLY A 9 -2.11 0.18 18.78
CA GLY A 9 -2.24 -0.34 20.14
C GLY A 9 -1.49 0.50 21.16
N THR A 10 -0.18 0.69 20.97
CA THR A 10 0.66 1.49 21.88
C THR A 10 0.15 2.92 22.04
N LEU A 11 -0.35 3.53 20.97
CA LEU A 11 -0.91 4.88 21.00
C LEU A 11 -2.27 4.93 21.72
N ALA A 12 -3.11 3.91 21.56
CA ALA A 12 -4.38 3.79 22.28
C ALA A 12 -4.17 3.55 23.79
N ASP A 13 -3.18 2.74 24.15
CA ASP A 13 -2.82 2.46 25.54
C ASP A 13 -2.21 3.71 26.21
N SER A 14 -1.31 4.41 25.51
CA SER A 14 -0.71 5.67 25.99
C SER A 14 -1.78 6.73 26.32
N LEU A 15 -2.85 6.81 25.52
CA LEU A 15 -3.96 7.73 25.81
C LEU A 15 -4.74 7.34 27.06
N LYS A 16 -4.92 6.05 27.28
CA LYS A 16 -5.62 5.51 28.45
C LYS A 16 -4.82 5.80 29.72
N GLU A 17 -3.51 5.61 29.69
CA GLU A 17 -2.60 5.94 30.80
C GLU A 17 -2.62 7.42 31.16
N ARG A 18 -2.85 8.31 30.18
CA ARG A 18 -2.91 9.77 30.37
C ARG A 18 -4.25 10.29 30.89
N GLY A 19 -5.25 9.43 31.10
CA GLY A 19 -6.57 9.84 31.59
C GLY A 19 -7.33 10.78 30.67
N ILE A 20 -7.00 10.80 29.36
CA ILE A 20 -7.72 11.62 28.38
C ILE A 20 -9.05 10.93 28.08
N GLU A 21 -10.15 11.53 28.50
CA GLU A 21 -11.50 10.98 28.36
C GLU A 21 -12.40 11.81 27.42
N GLY A 22 -13.58 11.27 27.11
CA GLY A 22 -14.62 11.97 26.35
C GLY A 22 -14.25 12.32 24.90
N ALA A 23 -14.70 13.48 24.43
CA ALA A 23 -14.59 13.89 23.03
C ALA A 23 -13.15 14.13 22.57
N ALA A 24 -12.28 14.62 23.46
CA ALA A 24 -10.87 14.86 23.17
C ALA A 24 -10.14 13.56 22.83
N ARG A 25 -10.40 12.48 23.59
CA ARG A 25 -9.84 11.14 23.32
C ARG A 25 -10.22 10.64 21.94
N LEU A 26 -11.49 10.77 21.57
CA LEU A 26 -11.99 10.29 20.28
C LEU A 26 -11.36 11.06 19.11
N GLN A 27 -11.18 12.38 19.24
CA GLN A 27 -10.53 13.21 18.22
C GLN A 27 -9.04 12.88 18.08
N TRP A 28 -8.35 12.59 19.19
CA TRP A 28 -6.95 12.18 19.18
C TRP A 28 -6.77 10.81 18.54
N LEU A 29 -7.55 9.82 19.00
CA LEU A 29 -7.57 8.48 18.42
C LEU A 29 -7.86 8.55 16.92
N ARG A 30 -8.89 9.30 16.51
CA ARG A 30 -9.20 9.53 15.10
C ARG A 30 -7.98 10.04 14.33
N SER A 31 -7.36 11.11 14.79
CA SER A 31 -6.27 11.78 14.07
C SER A 31 -5.06 10.86 13.90
N VAL A 32 -4.70 10.13 14.96
CA VAL A 32 -3.58 9.19 14.96
C VAL A 32 -3.87 7.96 14.11
N LEU A 33 -5.03 7.32 14.31
CA LEU A 33 -5.45 6.14 13.57
C LEU A 33 -5.52 6.44 12.07
N ILE A 34 -6.20 7.52 11.67
CA ILE A 34 -6.30 7.93 10.26
C ILE A 34 -4.91 8.18 9.67
N SER A 35 -4.04 8.85 10.41
CA SER A 35 -2.69 9.16 9.90
C SER A 35 -1.85 7.90 9.72
N ALA A 36 -1.96 6.94 10.64
CA ALA A 36 -1.35 5.62 10.50
C ALA A 36 -1.90 4.86 9.28
N LEU A 37 -3.22 4.87 9.09
CA LEU A 37 -3.87 4.25 7.93
C LEU A 37 -3.43 4.89 6.60
N ARG A 38 -3.38 6.23 6.55
CA ARG A 38 -2.91 6.97 5.37
C ARG A 38 -1.47 6.63 5.06
N GLY A 39 -0.58 6.65 6.06
CA GLY A 39 0.81 6.25 5.89
C GLY A 39 0.98 4.80 5.43
N PHE A 40 0.21 3.87 6.01
CA PHE A 40 0.21 2.47 5.58
C PHE A 40 -0.28 2.30 4.14
N ALA A 41 -1.29 3.08 3.74
CA ALA A 41 -1.80 3.06 2.37
C ALA A 41 -0.80 3.57 1.33
N LEU A 42 0.28 4.26 1.72
CA LEU A 42 1.35 4.67 0.80
C LEU A 42 2.36 3.55 0.50
N VAL A 43 2.38 2.49 1.32
CA VAL A 43 3.31 1.36 1.14
C VAL A 43 3.29 0.81 -0.28
N PRO A 44 2.13 0.62 -0.94
CA PRO A 44 2.11 0.09 -2.29
C PRO A 44 2.83 0.93 -3.33
N LEU A 45 2.91 2.25 -3.12
CA LEU A 45 3.49 3.23 -4.03
C LEU A 45 5.03 3.27 -3.96
N VAL A 46 5.61 2.94 -2.81
CA VAL A 46 7.04 3.20 -2.54
C VAL A 46 7.80 1.92 -2.19
N ALA A 47 7.17 0.95 -1.52
CA ALA A 47 7.89 -0.21 -1.00
C ALA A 47 8.21 -1.23 -2.11
N PRO A 48 9.46 -1.72 -2.21
CA PRO A 48 9.83 -2.76 -3.18
C PRO A 48 9.20 -4.12 -2.88
N THR A 49 8.80 -4.35 -1.62
CA THR A 49 8.02 -5.52 -1.16
C THR A 49 6.52 -5.36 -1.34
N SER A 50 6.06 -4.26 -1.95
CA SER A 50 4.65 -4.04 -2.23
C SER A 50 4.08 -5.18 -3.07
N VAL A 51 2.95 -5.72 -2.59
CA VAL A 51 2.22 -6.76 -3.33
C VAL A 51 1.76 -6.25 -4.69
N ALA A 52 1.43 -4.97 -4.82
CA ALA A 52 1.03 -4.39 -6.10
C ALA A 52 2.16 -4.45 -7.13
N VAL A 53 3.38 -4.10 -6.70
CA VAL A 53 4.56 -4.17 -7.55
C VAL A 53 4.89 -5.63 -7.90
N ALA A 54 4.76 -6.55 -6.94
CA ALA A 54 4.97 -7.98 -7.19
C ALA A 54 4.00 -8.55 -8.24
N ILE A 55 2.70 -8.20 -8.17
CA ILE A 55 1.70 -8.61 -9.17
C ILE A 55 2.06 -8.03 -10.54
N LEU A 56 2.27 -6.72 -10.63
CA LEU A 56 2.50 -6.05 -11.90
C LEU A 56 3.78 -6.53 -12.59
N THR A 57 4.85 -6.74 -11.84
CA THR A 57 6.13 -7.24 -12.39
C THR A 57 6.11 -8.73 -12.73
N ARG A 58 5.16 -9.49 -12.16
CA ARG A 58 4.89 -10.88 -12.56
C ARG A 58 4.13 -10.92 -13.87
N GLU A 59 3.07 -10.12 -14.01
CA GLU A 59 2.25 -10.07 -15.23
C GLU A 59 3.03 -9.43 -16.39
N LEU A 60 3.82 -8.39 -16.11
CA LEU A 60 4.64 -7.69 -17.09
C LEU A 60 6.11 -7.65 -16.63
N PRO A 61 6.93 -8.62 -17.06
CA PRO A 61 8.34 -8.70 -16.66
C PRO A 61 9.20 -7.49 -17.06
N GLN A 62 8.76 -6.70 -18.05
CA GLN A 62 9.40 -5.45 -18.47
C GLN A 62 9.26 -4.33 -17.45
N LEU A 63 8.25 -4.39 -16.57
CA LEU A 63 8.12 -3.44 -15.48
C LEU A 63 9.09 -3.78 -14.35
N SER A 64 9.51 -2.75 -13.64
CA SER A 64 10.37 -2.85 -12.47
C SER A 64 9.90 -1.93 -11.37
N TRP A 65 10.20 -2.26 -10.12
CA TRP A 65 9.95 -1.35 -8.99
C TRP A 65 10.61 0.02 -9.22
N SER A 66 11.85 0.04 -9.74
CA SER A 66 12.61 1.27 -9.95
C SER A 66 12.01 2.18 -11.03
N SER A 67 11.34 1.62 -12.05
CA SER A 67 10.63 2.42 -13.06
C SER A 67 9.31 2.99 -12.54
N LEU A 68 8.63 2.27 -11.63
CA LEU A 68 7.39 2.75 -11.01
C LEU A 68 7.62 3.76 -9.87
N LEU A 69 8.75 3.64 -9.18
CA LEU A 69 9.05 4.41 -7.96
C LEU A 69 8.95 5.93 -8.15
N PRO A 70 9.46 6.58 -9.21
CA PRO A 70 9.36 8.03 -9.35
C PRO A 70 7.90 8.50 -9.35
N PHE A 71 7.04 7.81 -10.11
CA PHE A 71 5.62 8.14 -10.20
C PHE A 71 4.88 7.84 -8.90
N GLY A 72 5.15 6.69 -8.28
CA GLY A 72 4.60 6.31 -6.99
C GLY A 72 5.01 7.28 -5.87
N PHE A 73 6.26 7.75 -5.88
CA PHE A 73 6.79 8.72 -4.93
C PHE A 73 6.10 10.08 -5.06
N VAL A 74 5.91 10.58 -6.29
CA VAL A 74 5.18 11.84 -6.52
C VAL A 74 3.72 11.72 -6.06
N ALA A 75 3.05 10.60 -6.37
CA ALA A 75 1.70 10.35 -5.88
C ALA A 75 1.64 10.25 -4.35
N ALA A 76 2.61 9.58 -3.72
CA ALA A 76 2.70 9.49 -2.27
C ALA A 76 2.91 10.87 -1.62
N LEU A 77 3.78 11.70 -2.20
CA LEU A 77 4.01 13.07 -1.72
C LEU A 77 2.73 13.92 -1.82
N LEU A 78 2.01 13.83 -2.93
CA LEU A 78 0.71 14.49 -3.11
C LEU A 78 -0.28 14.06 -2.01
N MET A 79 -0.41 12.75 -1.77
CA MET A 79 -1.26 12.21 -0.72
C MET A 79 -0.84 12.67 0.68
N ILE A 80 0.47 12.74 0.97
CA ILE A 80 1.01 13.26 2.23
C ILE A 80 0.64 14.73 2.39
N VAL A 81 0.82 15.56 1.36
CA VAL A 81 0.52 17.00 1.41
C VAL A 81 -0.97 17.24 1.68
N VAL A 82 -1.85 16.57 0.94
CA VAL A 82 -3.30 16.67 1.15
C VAL A 82 -3.69 16.21 2.55
N GLY A 83 -3.12 15.08 3.00
CA GLY A 83 -3.39 14.52 4.33
C GLY A 83 -2.92 15.44 5.45
N TRP A 84 -1.75 16.05 5.27
CA TRP A 84 -1.20 17.03 6.19
C TRP A 84 -2.07 18.28 6.27
N VAL A 85 -2.49 18.85 5.14
CA VAL A 85 -3.36 20.05 5.12
C VAL A 85 -4.67 19.79 5.89
N LEU A 86 -5.29 18.63 5.69
CA LEU A 86 -6.55 18.27 6.36
C LEU A 86 -6.40 18.04 7.87
N GLU A 87 -5.30 17.43 8.31
CA GLU A 87 -5.12 17.12 9.73
C GLU A 87 -4.29 18.16 10.50
N ARG A 88 -3.66 19.14 9.84
CA ARG A 88 -2.79 20.14 10.48
C ARG A 88 -3.49 20.88 11.63
N GLN A 89 -4.75 21.28 11.44
CA GLN A 89 -5.51 21.99 12.48
C GLN A 89 -5.73 21.10 13.72
N ARG A 90 -6.21 19.87 13.51
CA ARG A 90 -6.45 18.89 14.57
C ARG A 90 -5.15 18.49 15.27
N PHE A 91 -4.07 18.29 14.52
CA PHE A 91 -2.76 18.01 15.10
C PHE A 91 -2.23 19.16 15.94
N ARG A 92 -2.54 20.42 15.61
CA ARG A 92 -2.13 21.59 16.40
C ARG A 92 -2.91 21.68 17.70
N GLU A 93 -4.21 21.42 17.68
CA GLU A 93 -5.06 21.32 18.88
C GLU A 93 -4.62 20.18 19.81
N ILE A 94 -4.22 19.05 19.22
CA ILE A 94 -3.64 17.90 19.94
C ILE A 94 -2.22 18.20 20.45
N SER A 95 -1.46 19.04 19.75
CA SER A 95 -0.04 19.28 20.05
C SER A 95 0.19 20.08 21.32
N SER A 96 -0.79 20.83 21.81
CA SER A 96 -0.67 21.57 23.08
C SER A 96 -0.60 20.66 24.31
N GLU A 97 -0.97 19.39 24.17
CA GLU A 97 -0.94 18.37 25.24
C GLU A 97 0.28 17.43 25.14
N ARG A 98 1.26 17.76 24.27
CA ARG A 98 2.45 16.93 24.09
C ARG A 98 3.43 17.11 25.25
N VAL A 99 3.80 15.99 25.86
CA VAL A 99 4.99 15.90 26.72
C VAL A 99 6.20 15.75 25.80
N ALA A 100 7.22 16.58 25.99
CA ALA A 100 8.49 16.41 25.31
C ALA A 100 9.08 15.04 25.70
N LEU A 101 9.50 14.25 24.72
CA LEU A 101 10.22 13.01 24.99
C LEU A 101 11.67 13.39 25.34
N ASP A 102 12.16 12.91 26.48
CA ASP A 102 13.55 13.13 26.94
C ASP A 102 14.57 12.24 26.20
N GLY A 103 14.36 12.03 24.90
CA GLY A 103 15.22 11.21 24.05
C GLY A 103 14.45 10.28 23.11
N TRP A 104 15.20 9.44 22.41
CA TRP A 104 14.64 8.43 21.52
C TRP A 104 14.05 7.27 22.34
N PRO A 105 12.87 6.75 21.98
CA PRO A 105 12.29 5.59 22.65
C PRO A 105 13.26 4.39 22.64
N GLU A 106 13.22 3.60 23.71
CA GLU A 106 14.03 2.39 23.83
C GLU A 106 13.82 1.44 22.64
N GLY A 107 14.90 0.85 22.15
CA GLY A 107 14.87 -0.04 20.99
C GLY A 107 14.91 0.66 19.63
N THR A 108 14.74 1.99 19.55
CA THR A 108 14.79 2.69 18.25
C THR A 108 16.12 2.49 17.55
N GLY A 109 17.25 2.59 18.27
CA GLY A 109 18.57 2.33 17.69
C GLY A 109 18.75 0.91 17.13
N LYS A 110 18.22 -0.10 17.83
CA LYS A 110 18.24 -1.50 17.36
C LYS A 110 17.38 -1.68 16.10
N LEU A 111 16.18 -1.08 16.08
CA LEU A 111 15.31 -1.10 14.91
C LEU A 111 15.97 -0.41 13.71
N THR A 112 16.55 0.77 13.91
CA THR A 112 17.28 1.50 12.85
C THR A 112 18.42 0.64 12.31
N LEU A 113 19.21 0.01 13.18
CA LEU A 113 20.28 -0.91 12.77
C LEU A 113 19.73 -2.07 11.93
N LEU A 114 18.65 -2.72 12.38
CA LEU A 114 18.03 -3.84 11.66
C LEU A 114 17.55 -3.42 10.26
N VAL A 115 16.91 -2.25 10.16
CA VAL A 115 16.47 -1.69 8.88
C VAL A 115 17.66 -1.40 7.96
N LEU A 116 18.75 -0.84 8.48
CA LEU A 116 19.97 -0.60 7.71
C LEU A 116 20.60 -1.92 7.21
N VAL A 117 20.60 -2.96 8.05
CA VAL A 117 21.07 -4.30 7.65
C VAL A 117 20.21 -4.87 6.52
N VAL A 118 18.89 -4.74 6.59
CA VAL A 118 17.99 -5.15 5.50
C VAL A 118 18.35 -4.43 4.20
N PHE A 119 18.51 -3.10 4.23
CA PHE A 119 18.88 -2.34 3.04
C PHE A 119 20.27 -2.70 2.50
N ALA A 120 21.24 -2.94 3.37
CA ALA A 120 22.57 -3.40 2.97
C ALA A 120 22.51 -4.77 2.30
N CYS A 121 21.79 -5.74 2.87
CA CYS A 121 21.58 -7.05 2.27
C CYS A 121 20.88 -6.95 0.90
N MET A 122 19.86 -6.10 0.79
CA MET A 122 19.21 -5.84 -0.50
C MET A 122 20.17 -5.27 -1.53
N ALA A 123 20.97 -4.25 -1.17
CA ALA A 123 21.95 -3.64 -2.05
C ALA A 123 22.99 -4.66 -2.53
N LEU A 124 23.48 -5.52 -1.62
CA LEU A 124 24.42 -6.60 -1.96
C LEU A 124 23.80 -7.62 -2.91
N LEU A 125 22.56 -8.06 -2.67
CA LEU A 125 21.87 -8.99 -3.57
C LEU A 125 21.71 -8.40 -4.98
N VAL A 126 21.30 -7.13 -5.07
CA VAL A 126 21.15 -6.45 -6.37
C VAL A 126 22.50 -6.31 -7.06
N ALA A 127 23.55 -5.88 -6.35
CA ALA A 127 24.87 -5.62 -6.91
C ALA A 127 25.63 -6.90 -7.32
N LEU A 128 25.53 -7.96 -6.51
CA LEU A 128 26.32 -9.18 -6.71
C LEU A 128 25.58 -10.26 -7.52
N ALA A 129 24.27 -10.38 -7.33
CA ALA A 129 23.47 -11.41 -7.99
C ALA A 129 22.60 -10.86 -9.15
N GLY A 130 22.59 -9.55 -9.37
CA GLY A 130 21.83 -8.92 -10.46
C GLY A 130 20.32 -9.07 -10.34
N VAL A 131 19.80 -9.43 -9.15
CA VAL A 131 18.37 -9.64 -8.94
C VAL A 131 17.61 -8.31 -8.90
N LYS A 132 16.35 -8.32 -9.32
CA LYS A 132 15.46 -7.14 -9.20
C LYS A 132 15.31 -6.73 -7.72
N VAL A 133 15.17 -5.43 -7.46
CA VAL A 133 15.05 -4.88 -6.09
C VAL A 133 13.92 -5.55 -5.28
N SER A 134 12.78 -5.85 -5.90
CA SER A 134 11.68 -6.56 -5.24
C SER A 134 12.07 -7.97 -4.79
N VAL A 135 12.80 -8.72 -5.62
CA VAL A 135 13.30 -10.06 -5.28
C VAL A 135 14.31 -9.96 -4.14
N ALA A 136 15.24 -9.01 -4.22
CA ALA A 136 16.20 -8.74 -3.14
C ALA A 136 15.49 -8.46 -1.81
N ALA A 137 14.43 -7.66 -1.83
CA ALA A 137 13.66 -7.34 -0.63
C ALA A 137 12.88 -8.53 -0.07
N MET A 138 12.26 -9.34 -0.95
CA MET A 138 11.54 -10.57 -0.56
C MET A 138 12.45 -11.63 0.06
N LEU A 139 13.74 -11.64 -0.27
CA LEU A 139 14.74 -12.51 0.34
C LEU A 139 15.34 -11.91 1.62
N ALA A 140 15.74 -10.64 1.58
CA ALA A 140 16.46 -9.98 2.68
C ALA A 140 15.60 -9.79 3.92
N VAL A 141 14.35 -9.32 3.78
CA VAL A 141 13.46 -9.03 4.92
C VAL A 141 13.24 -10.26 5.81
N PRO A 142 12.75 -11.42 5.30
CA PRO A 142 12.55 -12.60 6.14
C PRO A 142 13.90 -13.17 6.63
N ALA A 143 14.94 -13.19 5.80
CA ALA A 143 16.24 -13.72 6.21
C ALA A 143 16.84 -12.95 7.40
N VAL A 144 16.83 -11.61 7.34
CA VAL A 144 17.33 -10.75 8.42
C VAL A 144 16.45 -10.86 9.65
N THR A 145 15.12 -10.90 9.48
CA THR A 145 14.17 -11.01 10.61
C THR A 145 14.34 -12.34 11.36
N LEU A 146 14.38 -13.46 10.64
CA LEU A 146 14.57 -14.79 11.24
C LEU A 146 15.97 -14.93 11.86
N SER A 147 17.00 -14.37 11.23
CA SER A 147 18.35 -14.35 11.80
C SER A 147 18.40 -13.56 13.10
N TYR A 148 17.77 -12.38 13.14
CA TYR A 148 17.67 -11.58 14.35
C TYR A 148 16.92 -12.30 15.47
N MET A 149 15.79 -12.92 15.15
CA MET A 149 15.04 -13.73 16.12
C MET A 149 15.88 -14.89 16.65
N LEU A 150 16.61 -15.59 15.79
CA LEU A 150 17.49 -16.69 16.20
C LEU A 150 18.59 -16.22 17.15
N LEU A 151 19.17 -15.03 16.90
CA LEU A 151 20.16 -14.44 17.79
C LEU A 151 19.58 -14.07 19.16
N GLN A 152 18.32 -13.63 19.21
CA GLN A 152 17.66 -13.17 20.43
C GLN A 152 17.09 -14.34 21.26
N GLU A 153 16.36 -15.26 20.62
CA GLU A 153 15.71 -16.40 21.28
C GLU A 153 16.63 -17.60 21.47
N ARG A 154 17.69 -17.72 20.65
CA ARG A 154 18.65 -18.84 20.65
C ARG A 154 18.01 -20.23 20.50
N SER A 155 16.79 -20.29 19.95
CA SER A 155 16.03 -21.52 19.75
C SER A 155 15.57 -21.61 18.29
N PRO A 156 16.21 -22.46 17.46
CA PRO A 156 15.80 -22.67 16.06
C PRO A 156 14.35 -23.14 15.94
N VAL A 157 13.89 -23.96 16.90
CA VAL A 157 12.52 -24.51 16.93
C VAL A 157 11.51 -23.39 17.14
N ALA A 158 11.77 -22.46 18.06
CA ALA A 158 10.87 -21.34 18.32
C ALA A 158 10.76 -20.40 17.10
N VAL A 159 11.90 -20.09 16.48
CA VAL A 159 11.96 -19.26 15.26
C VAL A 159 11.23 -19.92 14.09
N LEU A 160 11.40 -21.23 13.89
CA LEU A 160 10.68 -21.98 12.87
C LEU A 160 9.18 -22.04 13.15
N ALA A 161 8.79 -22.27 14.41
CA ALA A 161 7.40 -22.30 14.81
C ALA A 161 6.72 -20.94 14.56
N GLU A 162 7.38 -19.83 14.88
CA GLU A 162 6.88 -18.48 14.61
C GLU A 162 6.79 -18.24 13.09
N GLY A 163 7.81 -18.59 12.32
CA GLY A 163 7.81 -18.45 10.86
C GLY A 163 6.66 -19.23 10.20
N VAL A 164 6.46 -20.49 10.60
CA VAL A 164 5.34 -21.33 10.13
C VAL A 164 4.00 -20.76 10.61
N GLY A 165 3.92 -20.28 11.85
CA GLY A 165 2.72 -19.63 12.40
C GLY A 165 2.31 -18.41 11.57
N GLN A 166 3.25 -17.53 11.22
CA GLN A 166 2.99 -16.36 10.37
C GLN A 166 2.52 -16.76 8.96
N LEU A 167 3.13 -17.79 8.36
CA LEU A 167 2.68 -18.32 7.07
C LEU A 167 1.26 -18.90 7.14
N ALA A 168 0.94 -19.62 8.21
CA ALA A 168 -0.39 -20.17 8.42
C ALA A 168 -1.45 -19.06 8.57
N VAL A 169 -1.12 -17.97 9.29
CA VAL A 169 -2.00 -16.80 9.40
C VAL A 169 -2.21 -16.11 8.04
N MET A 170 -1.22 -16.13 7.16
CA MET A 170 -1.30 -15.55 5.80
C MET A 170 -1.94 -16.48 4.75
N SER A 171 -2.33 -17.70 5.11
CA SER A 171 -2.86 -18.71 4.17
C SER A 171 -4.08 -18.24 3.38
N ASN A 172 -5.05 -17.57 4.04
CA ASN A 172 -6.22 -17.00 3.37
C ASN A 172 -5.83 -15.97 2.29
N GLU A 173 -4.86 -15.10 2.59
CA GLU A 173 -4.45 -14.05 1.65
C GLU A 173 -3.65 -14.63 0.48
N MET A 174 -2.85 -15.67 0.73
CA MET A 174 -2.19 -16.43 -0.33
C MET A 174 -3.20 -17.15 -1.23
N ALA A 175 -4.25 -17.75 -0.67
CA ALA A 175 -5.31 -18.41 -1.43
C ALA A 175 -6.11 -17.39 -2.27
N ILE A 176 -6.48 -16.24 -1.70
CA ILE A 176 -7.14 -15.14 -2.42
C ILE A 176 -6.24 -14.64 -3.54
N PHE A 177 -4.95 -14.44 -3.28
CA PHE A 177 -3.98 -14.01 -4.30
C PHE A 177 -3.89 -14.99 -5.47
N ALA A 178 -3.73 -16.29 -5.18
CA ALA A 178 -3.65 -17.34 -6.18
C ALA A 178 -4.95 -17.47 -6.98
N GLY A 179 -6.10 -17.49 -6.30
CA GLY A 179 -7.41 -17.55 -6.94
C GLY A 179 -7.69 -16.32 -7.81
N SER A 180 -7.32 -15.13 -7.35
CA SER A 180 -7.50 -13.89 -8.11
C SER A 180 -6.60 -13.82 -9.35
N ALA A 181 -5.39 -14.38 -9.27
CA ALA A 181 -4.53 -14.54 -10.43
C ALA A 181 -5.16 -15.46 -11.49
N MET A 182 -5.70 -16.62 -11.08
CA MET A 182 -6.40 -17.54 -11.98
C MET A 182 -7.66 -16.92 -12.58
N LEU A 183 -8.40 -16.13 -11.79
CA LEU A 183 -9.54 -15.36 -12.28
C LEU A 183 -9.12 -14.29 -13.28
N GLY A 184 -8.04 -13.56 -13.04
CA GLY A 184 -7.51 -12.57 -13.99
C GLY A 184 -7.17 -13.17 -15.34
N VAL A 185 -6.48 -14.32 -15.35
CA VAL A 185 -6.18 -15.06 -16.59
C VAL A 185 -7.45 -15.59 -17.25
N SER A 186 -8.38 -16.16 -16.49
CA SER A 186 -9.65 -16.69 -17.04
C SER A 186 -10.55 -15.59 -17.60
N ILE A 187 -10.61 -14.41 -16.96
CA ILE A 187 -11.36 -13.27 -17.48
C ILE A 187 -10.69 -12.74 -18.75
N ALA A 188 -9.36 -12.69 -18.77
CA ALA A 188 -8.60 -12.26 -19.93
C ALA A 188 -8.90 -13.10 -21.19
N THR A 189 -9.23 -14.40 -21.08
CA THR A 189 -9.55 -15.23 -22.27
C THR A 189 -10.94 -15.00 -22.86
N VAL A 190 -11.88 -14.46 -22.07
CA VAL A 190 -13.26 -14.18 -22.52
C VAL A 190 -13.50 -12.72 -22.90
N VAL A 191 -12.61 -11.82 -22.48
CA VAL A 191 -12.63 -10.42 -22.90
C VAL A 191 -12.22 -10.35 -24.38
N PRO A 192 -13.03 -9.71 -25.26
CA PRO A 192 -12.66 -9.54 -26.66
C PRO A 192 -11.34 -8.78 -26.79
N ALA A 193 -10.40 -9.33 -27.57
CA ALA A 193 -9.07 -8.74 -27.75
C ALA A 193 -9.13 -7.34 -28.38
N ASP A 194 -10.20 -7.02 -29.10
CA ASP A 194 -10.48 -5.74 -29.73
C ASP A 194 -11.18 -4.72 -28.84
N LEU A 195 -11.65 -5.13 -27.65
CA LEU A 195 -12.40 -4.26 -26.74
C LEU A 195 -11.65 -2.98 -26.38
N LEU A 196 -10.33 -3.08 -26.23
CA LEU A 196 -9.47 -1.95 -25.88
C LEU A 196 -8.90 -1.22 -27.10
N ASN A 197 -8.97 -1.80 -28.30
CA ASN A 197 -8.34 -1.24 -29.49
C ASN A 197 -8.90 0.15 -29.85
N GLY A 198 -10.22 0.33 -29.76
CA GLY A 198 -10.86 1.62 -30.02
C GLY A 198 -10.44 2.72 -29.03
N LEU A 199 -10.16 2.34 -27.78
CA LEU A 199 -9.66 3.27 -26.78
C LEU A 199 -8.18 3.57 -27.00
N VAL A 200 -7.36 2.55 -27.25
CA VAL A 200 -5.90 2.68 -27.46
C VAL A 200 -5.56 3.57 -28.65
N VAL A 201 -6.35 3.54 -29.72
CA VAL A 201 -6.15 4.38 -30.91
C VAL A 201 -6.45 5.87 -30.64
N SER A 202 -7.19 6.19 -29.58
CA SER A 202 -7.41 7.58 -29.18
C SER A 202 -6.18 8.16 -28.48
N GLY A 203 -5.84 9.43 -28.75
CA GLY A 203 -4.67 10.10 -28.14
C GLY A 203 -4.69 10.16 -26.59
N TRP A 204 -5.85 9.95 -25.96
CA TRP A 204 -6.04 9.90 -24.51
C TRP A 204 -6.44 8.50 -23.99
N GLY A 205 -6.34 7.46 -24.83
CA GLY A 205 -6.78 6.10 -24.52
C GLY A 205 -6.12 5.49 -23.30
N SER A 206 -4.79 5.56 -23.26
CA SER A 206 -3.98 5.06 -22.15
C SER A 206 -4.35 5.75 -20.83
N TYR A 207 -4.61 7.06 -20.86
CA TYR A 207 -5.08 7.81 -19.70
C TYR A 207 -6.46 7.33 -19.24
N LEU A 208 -7.42 7.16 -20.16
CA LEU A 208 -8.77 6.69 -19.81
C LEU A 208 -8.74 5.30 -19.18
N ILE A 209 -7.94 4.38 -19.72
CA ILE A 209 -7.76 3.04 -19.18
C ILE A 209 -7.09 3.09 -17.80
N ALA A 210 -6.05 3.91 -17.64
CA ALA A 210 -5.35 4.07 -16.37
C ALA A 210 -6.25 4.72 -15.29
N ALA A 211 -7.04 5.72 -15.67
CA ALA A 211 -8.03 6.38 -14.81
C ALA A 211 -9.14 5.41 -14.40
N ALA A 212 -9.64 4.59 -15.33
CA ALA A 212 -10.60 3.55 -15.03
C ALA A 212 -10.02 2.51 -14.06
N GLY A 213 -8.77 2.06 -14.29
CA GLY A 213 -8.03 1.18 -13.39
C GLY A 213 -7.95 1.75 -11.97
N LEU A 214 -7.54 3.02 -11.87
CA LEU A 214 -7.42 3.76 -10.61
C LEU A 214 -8.76 3.84 -9.87
N LEU A 215 -9.87 4.13 -10.56
CA LEU A 215 -11.19 4.35 -9.96
C LEU A 215 -11.93 3.05 -9.61
N ILE A 216 -11.80 2.01 -10.44
CA ILE A 216 -12.45 0.71 -10.20
C ILE A 216 -11.96 0.10 -8.88
N MET A 217 -10.68 0.25 -8.56
CA MET A 217 -10.06 -0.24 -7.32
C MET A 217 -10.81 0.18 -6.04
N PRO A 218 -10.89 1.48 -5.69
CA PRO A 218 -11.60 1.91 -4.50
C PRO A 218 -13.10 1.63 -4.61
N LEU A 219 -13.72 1.72 -5.79
CA LEU A 219 -15.16 1.45 -5.97
C LEU A 219 -15.53 0.02 -5.56
N PHE A 220 -14.84 -0.97 -6.12
CA PHE A 220 -15.07 -2.38 -5.78
C PHE A 220 -14.70 -2.66 -4.32
N SER A 221 -13.68 -1.97 -3.81
CA SER A 221 -13.29 -2.16 -2.42
C SER A 221 -14.29 -1.60 -1.40
N MET A 222 -14.98 -0.51 -1.73
CA MET A 222 -16.10 0.00 -0.95
C MET A 222 -17.28 -0.99 -0.93
N ALA A 223 -17.47 -1.75 -2.02
CA ALA A 223 -18.45 -2.83 -2.10
C ALA A 223 -18.01 -4.13 -1.39
N GLY A 224 -16.82 -4.16 -0.79
CA GLY A 224 -16.31 -5.30 -0.02
C GLY A 224 -15.49 -6.31 -0.80
N VAL A 225 -15.16 -6.01 -2.07
CA VAL A 225 -14.17 -6.81 -2.80
C VAL A 225 -12.77 -6.46 -2.29
N ILE A 226 -11.96 -7.49 -2.04
CA ILE A 226 -10.60 -7.30 -1.54
C ILE A 226 -9.77 -6.59 -2.63
N PRO A 227 -9.09 -5.47 -2.34
CA PRO A 227 -8.32 -4.71 -3.34
C PRO A 227 -7.34 -5.55 -4.17
N ILE A 228 -6.73 -6.55 -3.52
CA ILE A 228 -5.74 -7.43 -4.16
C ILE A 228 -6.37 -8.26 -5.28
N THR A 229 -7.65 -8.63 -5.13
CA THR A 229 -8.40 -9.38 -6.13
C THR A 229 -8.66 -8.54 -7.35
N VAL A 230 -9.13 -7.29 -7.14
CA VAL A 230 -9.35 -6.34 -8.23
C VAL A 230 -8.04 -6.07 -8.97
N LEU A 231 -6.92 -5.93 -8.24
CA LEU A 231 -5.60 -5.74 -8.82
C LEU A 231 -5.15 -6.91 -9.67
N SER A 232 -5.23 -8.13 -9.17
CA SER A 232 -4.85 -9.31 -9.94
C SER A 232 -5.69 -9.48 -11.20
N VAL A 233 -6.99 -9.15 -11.15
CA VAL A 233 -7.86 -9.20 -12.34
C VAL A 233 -7.45 -8.14 -13.36
N GLN A 234 -7.30 -6.88 -12.95
CA GLN A 234 -6.93 -5.80 -13.86
C GLN A 234 -5.50 -5.96 -14.40
N SER A 235 -4.56 -6.47 -13.59
CA SER A 235 -3.20 -6.74 -14.03
C SER A 235 -3.13 -7.85 -15.08
N GLY A 236 -3.97 -8.88 -14.97
CA GLY A 236 -4.04 -9.96 -15.97
C GLY A 236 -4.45 -9.46 -17.36
N MET A 237 -5.13 -8.31 -17.45
CA MET A 237 -5.50 -7.67 -18.71
C MET A 237 -4.36 -6.83 -19.32
N LEU A 238 -3.28 -6.58 -18.59
CA LEU A 238 -2.15 -5.77 -19.09
C LEU A 238 -1.43 -6.44 -20.27
N ALA A 239 -1.34 -7.77 -20.29
CA ALA A 239 -0.74 -8.49 -21.41
C ALA A 239 -1.48 -8.23 -22.73
N GLN A 240 -2.82 -8.13 -22.69
CA GLN A 240 -3.63 -7.78 -23.86
C GLN A 240 -3.43 -6.33 -24.29
N LEU A 241 -3.30 -5.42 -23.32
CA LEU A 241 -2.99 -4.01 -23.60
C LEU A 241 -1.64 -3.85 -24.31
N VAL A 242 -0.63 -4.63 -23.92
CA VAL A 242 0.66 -4.66 -24.62
C VAL A 242 0.50 -5.27 -26.02
N ALA A 243 -0.30 -6.32 -26.15
CA ALA A 243 -0.58 -6.96 -27.45
C ALA A 243 -1.30 -6.02 -28.44
N SER A 244 -2.07 -5.05 -27.96
CA SER A 244 -2.67 -4.00 -28.80
C SER A 244 -1.73 -2.83 -29.12
N GLY A 245 -0.47 -2.90 -28.66
CA GLY A 245 0.57 -1.92 -28.95
C GLY A 245 0.63 -0.72 -27.99
N ALA A 246 -0.13 -0.73 -26.90
CA ALA A 246 -0.09 0.34 -25.90
C ALA A 246 1.04 0.14 -24.89
N ASP A 247 1.65 1.25 -24.46
CA ASP A 247 2.58 1.26 -23.33
C ASP A 247 1.82 1.01 -22.01
N PRO A 248 2.13 -0.07 -21.26
CA PRO A 248 1.43 -0.40 -20.04
C PRO A 248 1.84 0.47 -18.85
N MET A 249 2.89 1.29 -18.95
CA MET A 249 3.46 2.05 -17.83
C MET A 249 2.41 2.94 -17.15
N LEU A 250 1.67 3.73 -17.91
CA LEU A 250 0.66 4.64 -17.36
C LEU A 250 -0.46 3.89 -16.64
N VAL A 251 -0.90 2.75 -17.22
CA VAL A 251 -1.93 1.91 -16.61
C VAL A 251 -1.41 1.26 -15.34
N ALA A 252 -0.17 0.76 -15.34
CA ALA A 252 0.47 0.22 -14.15
C ALA A 252 0.55 1.26 -13.02
N ILE A 253 0.93 2.50 -13.33
CA ILE A 253 0.92 3.63 -12.37
C ILE A 253 -0.49 3.84 -11.80
N GLY A 254 -1.50 3.91 -12.68
CA GLY A 254 -2.91 4.04 -12.27
C GLY A 254 -3.37 2.92 -11.35
N LEU A 255 -2.97 1.67 -11.61
CA LEU A 255 -3.30 0.51 -10.78
C LEU A 255 -2.64 0.55 -9.41
N VAL A 256 -1.37 0.93 -9.29
CA VAL A 256 -0.69 1.06 -7.98
C VAL A 256 -1.34 2.18 -7.14
N ILE A 257 -1.68 3.31 -7.78
CA ILE A 257 -2.38 4.42 -7.13
C ILE A 257 -3.79 4.00 -6.70
N GLY A 258 -4.55 3.34 -7.57
CA GLY A 258 -5.87 2.82 -7.26
C GLY A 258 -5.85 1.83 -6.10
N PHE A 259 -4.88 0.92 -6.08
CA PHE A 259 -4.69 -0.03 -4.99
C PHE A 259 -4.38 0.67 -3.67
N SER A 260 -3.52 1.70 -3.68
CA SER A 260 -3.26 2.54 -2.50
C SER A 260 -4.54 3.19 -1.96
N LEU A 261 -5.37 3.76 -2.82
CA LEU A 261 -6.66 4.35 -2.43
C LEU A 261 -7.63 3.30 -1.87
N ALA A 262 -7.73 2.14 -2.52
CA ALA A 262 -8.61 1.06 -2.10
C ALA A 262 -8.28 0.57 -0.67
N MET A 263 -7.00 0.53 -0.31
CA MET A 263 -6.54 0.17 1.05
C MET A 263 -7.05 1.16 2.13
N MET A 264 -7.42 2.38 1.76
CA MET A 264 -7.93 3.40 2.69
C MET A 264 -9.45 3.37 2.87
N VAL A 265 -10.18 3.02 1.80
CA VAL A 265 -11.65 3.11 1.75
C VAL A 265 -12.36 1.79 1.88
N SER A 266 -11.65 0.68 1.96
CA SER A 266 -12.24 -0.65 2.12
C SER A 266 -12.78 -0.87 3.54
N PRO A 267 -14.12 -0.86 3.79
CA PRO A 267 -14.64 -1.09 5.13
C PRO A 267 -14.40 -2.53 5.62
N PHE A 268 -14.15 -3.46 4.71
CA PHE A 268 -13.86 -4.87 4.99
C PHE A 268 -12.35 -5.18 4.96
N GLY A 269 -11.52 -4.19 4.61
CA GLY A 269 -10.07 -4.35 4.60
C GLY A 269 -9.51 -4.49 6.02
N PRO A 270 -8.45 -5.31 6.23
CA PRO A 270 -7.91 -5.54 7.56
C PRO A 270 -7.43 -4.25 8.25
N SER A 271 -6.94 -3.28 7.49
CA SER A 271 -6.54 -1.96 8.00
C SER A 271 -7.69 -1.22 8.67
N VAL A 272 -8.84 -1.12 8.00
CA VAL A 272 -10.02 -0.41 8.51
C VAL A 272 -10.66 -1.19 9.65
N MET A 273 -10.69 -2.52 9.57
CA MET A 273 -11.19 -3.36 10.68
C MET A 273 -10.35 -3.21 11.94
N LEU A 274 -9.02 -3.17 11.80
CA LEU A 274 -8.10 -2.95 12.92
C LEU A 274 -8.34 -1.58 13.57
N LEU A 275 -8.45 -0.54 12.75
CA LEU A 275 -8.73 0.81 13.22
C LEU A 275 -10.11 0.95 13.86
N SER A 276 -11.13 0.29 13.31
CA SER A 276 -12.48 0.24 13.87
C SER A 276 -12.47 -0.37 15.28
N ARG A 277 -11.66 -1.41 15.51
CA ARG A 277 -11.47 -2.02 16.83
C ARG A 277 -10.75 -1.09 17.80
N PHE A 278 -9.65 -0.44 17.41
CA PHE A 278 -8.94 0.48 18.30
C PHE A 278 -9.73 1.76 18.58
N GLY A 279 -10.40 2.30 17.57
CA GLY A 279 -11.20 3.51 17.68
C GLY A 279 -12.58 3.27 18.33
N GLN A 280 -13.00 2.02 18.52
CA GLN A 280 -14.33 1.64 19.01
C GLN A 280 -15.46 2.33 18.21
N VAL A 281 -15.26 2.45 16.90
CA VAL A 281 -16.20 3.07 15.95
C VAL A 281 -16.52 2.08 14.83
N SER A 282 -17.65 2.28 14.14
CA SER A 282 -18.02 1.41 13.04
C SER A 282 -17.03 1.52 11.86
N ARG A 283 -16.88 0.43 11.10
CA ARG A 283 -16.04 0.36 9.89
C ARG A 283 -16.39 1.45 8.88
N ASN A 284 -17.68 1.76 8.74
CA ASN A 284 -18.19 2.79 7.84
C ASN A 284 -17.79 4.21 8.28
N VAL A 285 -17.70 4.46 9.58
CA VAL A 285 -17.19 5.74 10.09
C VAL A 285 -15.73 5.91 9.68
N VAL A 286 -14.89 4.89 9.86
CA VAL A 286 -13.47 4.94 9.47
C VAL A 286 -13.30 5.07 7.95
N ALA A 287 -13.98 4.25 7.16
CA ALA A 287 -13.83 4.23 5.71
C ALA A 287 -14.41 5.49 5.03
N PHE A 288 -15.62 5.91 5.40
CA PHE A 288 -16.35 6.94 4.67
C PHE A 288 -16.36 8.30 5.38
N GLN A 289 -16.58 8.36 6.69
CA GLN A 289 -16.68 9.66 7.38
C GLN A 289 -15.30 10.25 7.69
N TRP A 290 -14.38 9.40 8.11
CA TRP A 290 -13.04 9.79 8.52
C TRP A 290 -12.11 10.01 7.33
N ASN A 291 -12.19 9.14 6.33
CA ASN A 291 -11.38 9.22 5.10
C ASN A 291 -12.09 9.81 3.89
N GLY A 292 -13.42 9.91 3.87
CA GLY A 292 -14.15 10.32 2.66
C GLY A 292 -13.76 11.70 2.14
N VAL A 293 -13.62 12.71 3.01
CA VAL A 293 -13.18 14.06 2.59
C VAL A 293 -11.79 14.03 1.97
N PHE A 294 -10.86 13.27 2.56
CA PHE A 294 -9.52 13.11 1.99
C PHE A 294 -9.59 12.45 0.61
N VAL A 295 -10.38 11.38 0.47
CA VAL A 295 -10.52 10.64 -0.80
C VAL A 295 -11.16 11.52 -1.87
N LEU A 296 -12.21 12.25 -1.54
CA LEU A 296 -12.89 13.17 -2.45
C LEU A 296 -11.96 14.27 -2.98
N LEU A 297 -11.01 14.74 -2.16
CA LEU A 297 -10.02 15.73 -2.57
C LEU A 297 -8.86 15.11 -3.36
N VAL A 298 -8.38 13.93 -2.96
CA VAL A 298 -7.17 13.36 -3.55
C VAL A 298 -7.43 12.65 -4.88
N VAL A 299 -8.62 12.04 -5.07
CA VAL A 299 -8.98 11.37 -6.34
C VAL A 299 -8.87 12.30 -7.55
N PRO A 300 -9.48 13.50 -7.59
CA PRO A 300 -9.35 14.39 -8.74
C PRO A 300 -7.89 14.86 -8.92
N LEU A 301 -7.14 15.09 -7.84
CA LEU A 301 -5.73 15.45 -7.93
C LEU A 301 -4.87 14.31 -8.49
N LEU A 302 -5.17 13.06 -8.15
CA LEU A 302 -4.48 11.88 -8.69
C LEU A 302 -4.85 11.62 -10.15
N LEU A 303 -6.10 11.87 -10.55
CA LEU A 303 -6.51 11.84 -11.96
C LEU A 303 -5.78 12.92 -12.77
N LEU A 304 -5.70 14.14 -12.24
CA LEU A 304 -4.91 15.22 -12.86
C LEU A 304 -3.43 14.85 -12.95
N LEU A 305 -2.86 14.27 -11.89
CA LEU A 305 -1.48 13.80 -11.88
C LEU A 305 -1.25 12.72 -12.95
N LEU A 306 -2.19 11.79 -13.09
CA LEU A 306 -2.15 10.74 -14.12
C LEU A 306 -2.25 11.34 -15.53
N ALA A 307 -3.04 12.39 -15.73
CA ALA A 307 -3.09 13.13 -16.99
C ALA A 307 -1.75 13.83 -17.29
N VAL A 308 -1.11 14.41 -16.29
CA VAL A 308 0.25 14.98 -16.42
C VAL A 308 1.25 13.90 -16.82
N PHE A 309 1.21 12.72 -16.19
CA PHE A 309 2.07 11.60 -16.56
C PHE A 309 1.81 11.09 -17.98
N ALA A 310 0.55 11.09 -18.43
CA ALA A 310 0.20 10.72 -19.79
C ALA A 310 0.89 11.61 -20.84
N VAL A 311 1.07 12.89 -20.54
CA VAL A 311 1.77 13.85 -21.41
C VAL A 311 3.29 13.74 -21.29
N LEU A 312 3.81 13.47 -20.10
CA LEU A 312 5.26 13.42 -19.84
C LEU A 312 5.93 12.11 -20.30
N LEU A 313 5.24 10.96 -20.17
CA LEU A 313 5.81 9.65 -20.49
C LEU A 313 6.36 9.55 -21.93
N PRO A 314 5.64 10.01 -22.98
CA PRO A 314 6.16 9.99 -24.35
C PRO A 314 7.40 10.87 -24.58
N VAL A 315 7.66 11.85 -23.71
CA VAL A 315 8.79 12.79 -23.81
C VAL A 315 10.04 12.27 -23.11
N LEU A 316 9.87 11.33 -22.17
CA LEU A 316 10.93 10.73 -21.37
C LEU A 316 11.47 9.41 -21.96
N GLY A 317 10.79 8.86 -22.97
CA GLY A 317 11.10 7.59 -23.63
C GLY A 317 12.04 7.70 -24.82
#